data_AF-A0A9J6A3R2-F1
#
_entry.id   AF-A0A9J6A3R2-F1
#
_cell.length_a   1.000
_cell.length_b   1.000
_cell.length_c   1.000
_cell.angle_alpha   90.00
_cell.angle_beta   90.00
_cell.angle_gamma   90.00
#
_symmetry.space_group_name_H-M   'P 1'
#
loop_
_entity.id
_entity.type
_entity.pdbx_description
1 polymer ?
#
loop_
_entity_poly.entity_id
_entity_poly.type
_entity_poly.pdbx_seq_one_letter_code
_entity_poly.pdbx_strand_id
1 'polypeptide(L)' 'MHVAEMRMLRWMCGHTRSDKIRNEVIREKVGVASVVDKLREARLRWFGHVKRRCADAPVRRCEGLVVEGKVIR' A
#
# COMPACT_ATOMS: atom_id res chain seq x y z
N MET A 1 -0.17 -5.17 9.21
CA MET A 1 -0.81 -3.88 8.86
C MET A 1 -2.30 -3.87 9.19
N HIS A 2 -3.13 -4.68 8.55
CA HIS A 2 -4.60 -4.62 8.69
C HIS A 2 -5.12 -4.82 10.13
N VAL A 3 -4.53 -5.74 10.90
CA VAL A 3 -4.94 -5.98 12.30
C VAL A 3 -4.66 -4.76 13.20
N ALA A 4 -3.48 -4.14 13.04
CA ALA A 4 -3.12 -2.95 13.81
C ALA A 4 -4.01 -1.76 13.45
N GLU A 5 -4.21 -1.52 12.14
CA GLU A 5 -5.15 -0.52 11.62
C GLU A 5 -6.56 -0.71 12.21
N MET A 6 -7.14 -1.90 12.08
CA MET A 6 -8.49 -2.16 12.57
C MET A 6 -8.61 -2.05 14.09
N ARG A 7 -7.56 -2.40 14.85
CA ARG A 7 -7.56 -2.22 16.30
C ARG A 7 -7.63 -0.74 16.68
N MET A 8 -6.88 0.12 16.00
CA MET A 8 -6.91 1.56 16.26
C MET A 8 -8.25 2.18 15.82
N LEU A 9 -8.73 1.85 14.62
CA LEU A 9 -10.01 2.38 14.13
C LEU A 9 -11.20 1.97 15.02
N ARG A 10 -11.21 0.72 15.48
CA ARG A 10 -12.21 0.25 16.45
C ARG A 10 -12.13 1.01 17.77
N TRP A 11 -10.93 1.17 18.31
CA TRP A 11 -10.72 1.91 19.56
C TRP A 11 -11.17 3.36 19.46
N MET A 12 -10.82 4.06 18.38
CA MET A 12 -11.25 5.44 18.12
C MET A 12 -12.78 5.58 18.03
N CYS A 13 -13.47 4.58 17.48
CA CYS A 13 -14.93 4.58 17.37
C CYS A 13 -15.64 3.97 18.59
N GLY A 14 -14.92 3.55 19.63
CA GLY A 14 -15.51 2.88 20.80
C GLY A 14 -16.07 1.49 20.52
N HIS A 15 -15.66 0.85 19.43
CA HIS A 15 -16.14 -0.47 19.03
C HIS A 15 -15.22 -1.58 19.52
N THR A 16 -15.80 -2.71 19.88
CA THR A 16 -15.08 -3.92 20.28
C THR A 16 -15.14 -4.99 19.19
N ARG A 17 -14.54 -6.15 19.43
CA ARG A 17 -14.73 -7.33 18.57
C ARG A 17 -16.13 -7.96 18.72
N SER A 18 -16.77 -7.78 19.87
CA SER A 18 -18.08 -8.36 20.19
C SER A 18 -19.22 -7.72 19.39
N ASP A 19 -19.03 -6.48 18.94
CA ASP A 19 -20.03 -5.76 18.13
C ASP A 19 -20.21 -6.39 16.74
N LYS A 20 -19.28 -7.24 16.30
CA LYS A 20 -19.30 -7.96 15.01
C LYS A 20 -19.54 -7.04 13.78
N ILE A 21 -19.30 -5.73 13.92
CA ILE A 21 -19.39 -4.77 12.83
C ILE A 21 -18.33 -5.09 11.78
N ARG A 22 -18.69 -5.07 10.51
CA ARG A 22 -17.77 -5.30 9.39
C ARG A 22 -16.69 -4.22 9.34
N ASN A 23 -15.48 -4.61 8.96
CA ASN A 23 -14.35 -3.67 8.92
C ASN A 23 -14.54 -2.56 7.89
N GLU A 24 -15.23 -2.86 6.78
CA GLU A 24 -15.56 -1.90 5.73
C GLU A 24 -16.44 -0.76 6.27
N VAL A 25 -17.44 -1.09 7.08
CA VAL A 25 -18.36 -0.11 7.69
C VAL A 25 -17.60 0.82 8.65
N ILE A 26 -16.66 0.28 9.42
CA ILE A 26 -15.83 1.10 10.34
C ILE A 26 -14.96 2.07 9.55
N ARG A 27 -14.35 1.61 8.45
CA ARG A 27 -13.52 2.46 7.58
C ARG A 27 -14.34 3.56 6.92
N GLU A 28 -15.53 3.23 6.42
CA GLU A 28 -16.46 4.18 5.82
C GLU A 28 -16.90 5.24 6.84
N LYS A 29 -17.26 4.82 8.07
CA LYS A 29 -17.62 5.73 9.16
C LYS A 29 -16.50 6.72 9.51
N VAL A 30 -15.24 6.26 9.47
CA VAL A 30 -14.07 7.11 9.75
C VAL A 30 -13.64 7.90 8.49
N GLY A 31 -14.10 7.52 7.30
CA GLY A 31 -13.73 8.16 6.04
C GLY A 31 -12.32 7.82 5.56
N VAL A 32 -11.79 6.63 5.90
CA VAL A 32 -10.42 6.23 5.55
C VAL A 32 -10.38 5.05 4.58
N ALA A 33 -9.49 5.10 3.60
CA ALA A 33 -9.16 3.94 2.78
C ALA A 33 -8.30 2.94 3.57
N SER A 34 -8.27 1.67 3.13
CA SER A 34 -7.42 0.67 3.78
C SER A 34 -5.93 1.02 3.65
N VAL A 35 -5.13 0.61 4.64
CA VAL A 35 -3.67 0.82 4.58
C VAL A 35 -3.07 0.11 3.36
N VAL A 36 -3.62 -1.05 2.97
CA VAL A 36 -3.15 -1.79 1.79
C VAL A 36 -3.38 -0.98 0.51
N ASP A 37 -4.55 -0.36 0.37
CA ASP A 37 -4.86 0.47 -0.79
C ASP A 37 -3.96 1.71 -0.85
N LYS A 38 -3.70 2.33 0.30
CA LYS A 38 -2.77 3.47 0.39
C LYS A 38 -1.33 3.10 0.06
N LEU A 39 -0.87 1.93 0.47
CA LEU A 39 0.44 1.42 0.08
C LEU A 39 0.52 1.12 -1.42
N ARG A 40 -0.55 0.56 -1.99
CA ARG A 40 -0.64 0.32 -3.44
C ARG A 40 -0.62 1.63 -4.22
N GLU A 41 -1.43 2.61 -3.79
CA GLU A 41 -1.49 3.95 -4.36
C GLU A 41 -0.11 4.64 -4.31
N ALA A 42 0.57 4.63 -3.16
CA ALA A 42 1.90 5.23 -3.01
C ALA A 42 2.93 4.58 -3.95
N ARG A 43 2.90 3.26 -4.08
CA ARG A 43 3.78 2.52 -4.99
C ARG A 43 3.53 2.91 -6.45
N LEU A 44 2.27 3.02 -6.87
CA LEU A 44 1.91 3.43 -8.23
C LEU A 44 2.28 4.88 -8.51
N ARG A 45 2.10 5.79 -7.55
CA ARG A 45 2.55 7.17 -7.68
C ARG A 45 4.07 7.26 -7.83
N TRP A 46 4.82 6.48 -7.04
CA TRP A 46 6.27 6.38 -7.18
C TRP A 46 6.68 5.82 -8.54
N PHE A 47 6.02 4.73 -8.98
CA PHE A 47 6.28 4.17 -10.31
C PHE A 47 6.00 5.20 -11.41
N GLY A 48 4.86 5.90 -11.35
CA GLY A 48 4.56 7.00 -12.27
C GLY A 48 5.58 8.13 -12.21
N HIS A 49 6.13 8.44 -11.03
CA HIS A 49 7.24 9.38 -10.89
C HIS A 49 8.47 8.91 -11.67
N VAL A 50 8.88 7.64 -11.51
CA VAL A 50 9.99 7.05 -12.27
C VAL A 50 9.72 7.10 -13.79
N LYS A 51 8.51 6.72 -14.23
CA LYS A 51 8.09 6.77 -15.65
C LYS A 51 8.01 8.17 -16.26
N ARG A 52 8.07 9.24 -15.47
CA ARG A 52 8.14 10.63 -15.98
C ARG A 52 9.57 11.19 -16.05
N ARG A 53 10.57 10.53 -15.44
CA ARG A 53 11.97 10.97 -15.48
C ARG A 53 12.61 10.70 -16.85
N CYS A 54 13.71 11.38 -17.19
CA CYS A 54 14.49 11.05 -18.39
C CYS A 54 14.89 9.56 -18.39
N ALA A 55 14.96 8.94 -19.57
CA ALA A 55 15.39 7.54 -19.71
C ALA A 55 16.76 7.30 -19.04
N ASP A 56 17.65 8.28 -19.13
CA ASP A 56 18.98 8.23 -18.53
C ASP A 56 19.00 8.54 -17.03
N ALA A 57 17.87 8.83 -16.39
CA ALA A 57 17.84 9.04 -14.95
C ALA A 57 18.24 7.73 -14.23
N PRO A 58 19.05 7.79 -13.16
CA PRO A 58 19.64 6.60 -12.54
C PRO A 58 18.66 5.45 -12.26
N VAL A 59 17.50 5.77 -11.68
CA VAL A 59 16.47 4.77 -11.34
C VAL A 59 15.69 4.28 -12.57
N ARG A 60 15.47 5.12 -13.59
CA ARG A 60 14.72 4.75 -14.79
C ARG A 60 15.54 3.86 -15.73
N ARG A 61 16.86 4.08 -15.82
CA ARG A 61 17.77 3.23 -16.60
C ARG A 61 17.69 1.76 -16.21
N CYS A 62 17.38 1.47 -14.95
CA CYS A 62 17.23 0.11 -14.45
C CYS A 62 16.15 -0.70 -15.19
N GLU A 63 15.14 -0.06 -15.78
CA GLU A 63 14.09 -0.75 -16.55
C GLU A 63 14.64 -1.48 -17.79
N GLY A 64 15.76 -1.01 -18.34
CA GLY A 64 16.40 -1.57 -19.54
C GLY A 64 17.64 -2.42 -19.24
N LEU A 65 17.98 -2.65 -17.97
CA LEU A 65 19.14 -3.46 -17.62
C LEU A 65 18.85 -4.94 -17.88
N VAL A 66 19.68 -5.54 -18.73
CA VAL A 66 19.74 -7.00 -18.87
C VAL A 66 20.63 -7.52 -17.75
N VAL A 67 20.04 -8.28 -16.83
CA VAL A 67 20.77 -8.91 -15.73
C VAL A 67 20.81 -10.42 -15.99
N GLU A 68 22.00 -10.98 -16.17
CA GLU A 68 22.17 -12.43 -16.21
C GLU A 68 21.87 -13.01 -14.83
N GLY A 69 20.71 -13.65 -14.68
CA GLY A 69 20.33 -14.33 -13.46
C GLY A 69 21.10 -15.63 -13.29
N LYS A 70 21.71 -15.86 -12.12
CA LYS A 70 22.10 -17.21 -11.71
C LYS A 70 20.88 -17.92 -11.13
N VAL A 71 20.41 -18.96 -11.80
CA VAL A 71 19.47 -19.91 -11.20
C VAL A 71 20.22 -20.64 -10.10
N ILE A 72 19.91 -20.30 -8.85
CA ILE A 72 20.40 -21.05 -7.69
C ILE A 72 19.54 -22.31 -7.63
N ARG A 73 20.17 -23.45 -7.91
CA ARG A 73 19.57 -24.78 -7.84
C ARG A 73 19.72 -25.37 -6.44
#